data_AF-A0A090MFS0-F1
#
_entry.id   AF-A0A090MFS0-F1
#
_cell.length_a   1.000
_cell.length_b   1.000
_cell.length_c   1.000
_cell.angle_alpha   90.00
_cell.angle_beta   90.00
_cell.angle_gamma   90.00
#
_symmetry.space_group_name_H-M   'P 1'
#
loop_
_entity.id
_entity.type
_entity.pdbx_description
1 polymer ?
#
loop_
_entity_poly.entity_id
_entity_poly.type
_entity_poly.pdbx_seq_one_letter_code
_entity_poly.pdbx_strand_id
1 'polypeptide(L)'
;MDLTIFTIVLIYFVSQSHENIFFSVPFNEHVNSYSYRYVYRGKIFNNLKHLIRKASLDFPGVPYKSILLRKEIITHEFTANNILTNSIYFQPHRNGKTMHIIFLKNEIVIDFVPYHGKKYFICNRSYFQTYKEARIYCELLEEYGSFRFHQRLLGNDLSASRIWKSVWKDCYYKCFSQSHFLEFKKRIIKELCMLRNLDNVFPIRYNKTLEFIAQHNALRNVNKNKLFVEGTESSGIHEVAAFRSPFLASLQVNKWYNSYLVEKTDINRKSKKESKQFYLLLSPSISEVGVGVSIYRKKLSIVLTFS
;
A
#
# COMPACT_ATOMS: atom_id res chain seq x y z
N MET A 1 21.47 -32.02 -17.41
CA MET A 1 20.83 -30.74 -17.78
C MET A 1 21.86 -29.65 -17.57
N ASP A 2 22.24 -28.95 -18.64
CA ASP A 2 23.39 -28.04 -18.62
C ASP A 2 23.16 -26.86 -17.66
N LEU A 3 24.13 -26.55 -16.80
CA LEU A 3 24.01 -25.49 -15.79
C LEU A 3 23.78 -24.12 -16.46
N THR A 4 24.33 -23.94 -17.66
CA THR A 4 24.15 -22.81 -18.59
C THR A 4 22.72 -22.69 -19.10
N ILE A 5 22.09 -23.81 -19.49
CA ILE A 5 20.68 -23.81 -19.92
C ILE A 5 19.79 -23.45 -18.74
N PHE A 6 20.06 -24.00 -17.55
CA PHE A 6 19.31 -23.66 -16.35
C PHE A 6 19.46 -22.18 -15.97
N THR A 7 20.67 -21.61 -16.04
CA THR A 7 20.88 -20.17 -15.76
C THR A 7 20.22 -19.27 -16.79
N ILE A 8 20.27 -19.60 -18.08
CA ILE A 8 19.58 -18.85 -19.14
C ILE A 8 18.06 -18.89 -18.93
N VAL A 9 17.50 -20.07 -18.65
CA VAL A 9 16.07 -20.23 -18.34
C VAL A 9 15.70 -19.44 -17.08
N LEU A 10 16.52 -19.48 -16.03
CA LEU A 10 16.27 -18.73 -14.81
C LEU A 10 16.31 -17.20 -15.05
N ILE A 11 17.29 -16.71 -15.82
CA ILE A 11 17.39 -15.30 -16.20
C ILE A 11 16.18 -14.90 -17.05
N TYR A 12 15.76 -15.74 -17.98
CA TYR A 12 14.58 -15.49 -18.82
C TYR A 12 13.30 -15.47 -17.99
N PHE A 13 13.13 -16.41 -17.06
CA PHE A 13 11.96 -16.49 -16.16
C PHE A 13 11.91 -15.30 -15.20
N VAL A 14 13.05 -14.91 -14.62
CA VAL A 14 13.19 -13.71 -13.80
C VAL A 14 12.89 -12.46 -14.63
N SER A 15 13.38 -12.38 -15.87
CA SER A 15 13.10 -11.27 -16.79
C SER A 15 11.63 -11.19 -17.20
N GLN A 16 10.93 -12.31 -17.40
CA GLN A 16 9.49 -12.31 -17.69
C GLN A 16 8.65 -11.95 -16.47
N SER A 17 9.07 -12.34 -15.27
CA SER A 17 8.38 -11.95 -14.02
C SER A 17 8.41 -10.43 -13.75
N HIS A 18 9.23 -9.68 -14.49
CA HIS A 18 9.38 -8.23 -14.36
C HIS A 18 8.47 -7.42 -15.31
N GLU A 19 7.65 -8.06 -16.14
CA GLU A 19 6.91 -7.36 -17.21
C GLU A 19 5.52 -6.81 -16.80
N ASN A 20 5.05 -7.01 -15.56
CA ASN A 20 3.64 -6.71 -15.23
C ASN A 20 3.33 -5.28 -14.75
N ILE A 21 4.33 -4.56 -14.21
CA ILE A 21 4.07 -3.22 -13.66
C ILE A 21 4.57 -2.15 -14.62
N PHE A 22 3.64 -1.33 -15.07
CA PHE A 22 3.94 -0.22 -15.95
C PHE A 22 4.40 1.02 -15.19
N PHE A 23 5.23 1.81 -15.86
CA PHE A 23 5.73 3.09 -15.40
C PHE A 23 5.24 4.20 -16.34
N SER A 24 4.46 5.11 -15.80
CA SER A 24 3.84 6.22 -16.52
C SER A 24 4.67 7.49 -16.40
N VAL A 25 4.96 8.09 -17.54
CA VAL A 25 5.64 9.36 -17.66
C VAL A 25 4.69 10.40 -18.26
N PRO A 26 4.42 11.51 -17.56
CA PRO A 26 3.54 12.54 -18.05
C PRO A 26 4.17 13.37 -19.17
N PHE A 27 3.36 13.76 -20.15
CA PHE A 27 3.72 14.73 -21.18
C PHE A 27 2.52 15.59 -21.59
N ASN A 28 2.81 16.75 -22.19
CA ASN A 28 1.82 17.64 -22.77
C ASN A 28 1.87 17.57 -24.29
N GLU A 29 0.72 17.72 -24.93
CA GLU A 29 0.60 17.78 -26.39
C GLU A 29 0.12 19.16 -26.81
N HIS A 30 0.82 19.75 -27.77
CA HIS A 30 0.46 21.00 -28.40
C HIS A 30 0.04 20.68 -29.83
N VAL A 31 -1.22 20.97 -30.14
CA VAL A 31 -1.82 20.76 -31.46
C VAL A 31 -1.91 22.12 -32.14
N ASN A 32 -1.33 22.20 -33.33
CA ASN A 32 -1.55 23.31 -34.26
C ASN A 32 -2.19 22.75 -35.55
N SER A 33 -2.74 23.61 -36.40
CA SER A 33 -3.54 23.23 -37.59
C SER A 33 -2.84 22.23 -38.52
N TYR A 34 -1.51 22.15 -38.48
CA TYR A 34 -0.69 21.31 -39.37
C TYR A 34 0.27 20.35 -38.65
N SER A 35 0.39 20.38 -37.32
CA SER A 35 1.39 19.55 -36.64
C SER A 35 1.11 19.32 -35.16
N TYR A 36 1.64 18.20 -34.66
CA TYR A 36 1.65 17.84 -33.25
C TYR A 36 3.05 18.05 -32.68
N ARG A 37 3.13 18.71 -31.52
CA ARG A 37 4.37 18.84 -30.74
C ARG A 37 4.13 18.28 -29.35
N TYR A 38 5.14 17.63 -28.80
CA TYR A 38 5.07 17.02 -27.48
C TYR A 38 6.04 17.70 -26.54
N VAL A 39 5.59 18.07 -25.35
CA VAL A 39 6.42 18.69 -24.32
C VAL A 39 6.61 17.72 -23.17
N TYR A 40 7.87 17.44 -22.86
CA TYR A 40 8.27 16.61 -21.74
C TYR A 40 9.44 17.27 -21.01
N ARG A 41 9.23 17.58 -19.72
CA ARG A 41 10.21 18.25 -18.85
C ARG A 41 10.83 19.51 -19.48
N GLY A 42 9.98 20.36 -20.07
CA GLY A 42 10.37 21.62 -20.71
C GLY A 42 11.04 21.47 -22.08
N LYS A 43 11.19 20.25 -22.60
CA LYS A 43 11.75 19.99 -23.94
C LYS A 43 10.63 19.69 -24.93
N ILE A 44 10.76 20.23 -26.15
CA ILE A 44 9.83 20.04 -27.25
C ILE A 44 10.32 18.89 -28.15
N PHE A 45 9.40 18.02 -28.55
CA PHE A 45 9.65 16.89 -29.45
C PHE A 45 8.65 16.91 -30.59
N ASN A 46 9.11 16.72 -31.82
CA ASN A 46 8.25 16.61 -33.01
C ASN A 46 7.70 15.19 -33.22
N ASN A 47 8.17 14.21 -32.43
CA ASN A 47 7.79 12.82 -32.58
C ASN A 47 7.79 12.10 -31.22
N LEU A 48 6.73 11.35 -30.94
CA LEU A 48 6.57 10.57 -29.71
C LEU A 48 7.68 9.53 -29.51
N LYS A 49 8.24 8.98 -30.60
CA LYS A 49 9.40 8.08 -30.60
C LYS A 49 10.65 8.73 -30.01
N HIS A 50 10.87 10.02 -30.24
CA HIS A 50 12.00 10.73 -29.63
C HIS A 50 11.72 11.05 -28.16
N LEU A 51 10.48 11.40 -27.83
CA LEU A 51 10.06 11.63 -26.45
C LEU A 51 10.26 10.39 -25.59
N ILE A 52 9.77 9.22 -26.02
CA ILE A 52 9.94 7.98 -25.24
C ILE A 52 11.40 7.56 -25.12
N ARG A 53 12.21 7.72 -26.17
CA ARG A 53 13.66 7.49 -26.07
C ARG A 53 14.27 8.38 -25.00
N LYS A 54 13.88 9.65 -24.95
CA LYS A 54 14.33 10.58 -23.91
C LYS A 54 13.82 10.17 -22.52
N ALA A 55 12.57 9.76 -22.38
CA ALA A 55 12.02 9.26 -21.13
C ALA A 55 12.81 8.02 -20.63
N SER A 56 13.11 7.06 -21.51
CA SER A 56 13.92 5.89 -21.18
C SER A 56 15.32 6.25 -20.71
N LEU A 57 15.96 7.27 -21.31
CA LEU A 57 17.27 7.76 -20.86
C LEU A 57 17.20 8.49 -19.52
N ASP A 58 16.08 9.15 -19.20
CA ASP A 58 15.88 9.82 -17.91
C ASP A 58 15.63 8.84 -16.75
N PHE A 59 15.25 7.60 -17.08
CA PHE A 59 14.91 6.53 -16.14
C PHE A 59 15.59 5.21 -16.52
N PRO A 60 16.93 5.11 -16.46
CA PRO A 60 17.66 3.91 -16.89
C PRO A 60 17.34 2.65 -16.06
N GLY A 61 16.78 2.81 -14.85
CA GLY A 61 16.34 1.71 -14.00
C GLY A 61 14.95 1.14 -14.35
N VAL A 62 14.27 1.70 -15.36
CA VAL A 62 12.95 1.26 -15.82
C VAL A 62 13.10 0.53 -17.16
N PRO A 63 12.58 -0.71 -17.30
CA PRO A 63 12.60 -1.41 -18.58
C PRO A 63 11.86 -0.61 -19.66
N TYR A 64 12.48 -0.46 -20.84
CA TYR A 64 11.89 0.32 -21.94
C TYR A 64 10.45 -0.09 -22.28
N LYS A 65 10.15 -1.40 -22.27
CA LYS A 65 8.80 -1.92 -22.57
C LYS A 65 7.76 -1.51 -21.53
N SER A 66 8.16 -1.29 -20.28
CA SER A 66 7.27 -0.92 -19.18
C SER A 66 6.97 0.58 -19.16
N ILE A 67 7.68 1.39 -19.97
CA ILE A 67 7.45 2.84 -20.02
C ILE A 67 6.21 3.13 -20.87
N LEU A 68 5.28 3.82 -20.24
CA LEU A 68 4.10 4.39 -20.85
C LEU A 68 4.20 5.91 -20.83
N LEU A 69 3.68 6.54 -21.87
CA LEU A 69 3.48 7.98 -21.88
C LEU A 69 2.03 8.27 -21.51
N ARG A 70 1.82 9.13 -20.51
CA ARG A 70 0.50 9.60 -20.11
C ARG A 70 0.35 11.05 -20.54
N LYS A 71 -0.71 11.33 -21.31
CA LYS A 71 -1.00 12.69 -21.77
C LYS A 71 -1.75 13.44 -20.66
N GLU A 72 -1.22 14.59 -20.21
CA GLU A 72 -1.86 15.37 -19.14
C GLU A 72 -2.63 16.58 -19.66
N ILE A 73 -2.05 17.32 -20.61
CA ILE A 73 -2.64 18.54 -21.17
C ILE A 73 -2.61 18.46 -22.70
N ILE A 74 -3.72 18.81 -23.33
CA ILE A 74 -3.75 19.17 -24.75
C ILE A 74 -3.98 20.67 -24.84
N THR A 75 -3.08 21.37 -25.52
CA THR A 75 -3.34 22.75 -25.91
C THR A 75 -3.63 22.80 -27.40
N HIS A 76 -4.75 23.40 -27.78
CA HIS A 76 -5.07 23.73 -29.16
C HIS A 76 -5.13 25.25 -29.29
N GLU A 77 -4.22 25.83 -30.06
CA GLU A 77 -4.03 27.28 -30.19
C GLU A 77 -3.89 27.98 -28.83
N PHE A 78 -4.98 28.51 -28.27
CA PHE A 78 -5.04 29.22 -26.99
C PHE A 78 -5.89 28.52 -25.92
N THR A 79 -6.47 27.36 -26.23
CA THR A 79 -7.31 26.59 -25.29
C THR A 79 -6.54 25.42 -24.73
N ALA A 80 -6.52 25.28 -23.40
CA ALA A 80 -5.88 24.16 -22.71
C ALA A 80 -6.95 23.24 -22.10
N ASN A 81 -7.03 22.02 -22.62
CA ASN A 81 -7.90 20.98 -22.09
C ASN A 81 -7.07 20.06 -21.19
N ASN A 82 -7.49 19.97 -19.93
CA ASN A 82 -6.89 19.05 -18.97
C ASN A 82 -7.48 17.65 -19.16
N ILE A 83 -6.62 16.67 -19.40
CA ILE A 83 -7.00 15.29 -19.75
C ILE A 83 -6.57 14.30 -18.65
N LEU A 84 -6.20 14.79 -17.46
CA LEU A 84 -5.81 13.96 -16.31
C LEU A 84 -6.82 12.83 -15.97
N THR A 85 -8.08 12.97 -16.38
CA THR A 85 -9.14 11.96 -16.14
C THR A 85 -9.16 10.81 -17.14
N ASN A 86 -8.54 10.95 -18.31
CA ASN A 86 -8.60 9.90 -19.33
C ASN A 86 -7.43 8.96 -19.10
N SER A 87 -7.70 7.72 -18.68
CA SER A 87 -6.75 6.62 -18.49
C SER A 87 -6.11 6.14 -19.81
N ILE A 88 -5.67 7.07 -20.66
CA ILE A 88 -5.10 6.83 -21.97
C ILE A 88 -3.59 6.90 -21.86
N TYR A 89 -2.96 5.79 -22.20
CA TYR A 89 -1.52 5.63 -22.18
C TYR A 89 -1.03 5.25 -23.57
N PHE A 90 0.17 5.70 -23.90
CA PHE A 90 0.80 5.41 -25.18
C PHE A 90 2.02 4.53 -24.93
N GLN A 91 2.02 3.34 -25.55
CA GLN A 91 3.17 2.45 -25.56
C GLN A 91 3.79 2.45 -26.96
N PRO A 92 5.09 2.76 -27.09
CA PRO A 92 5.75 2.75 -28.38
C PRO A 92 6.18 1.33 -28.76
N HIS A 93 5.81 0.91 -29.97
CA HIS A 93 6.37 -0.28 -30.57
C HIS A 93 7.80 -0.02 -31.05
N ARG A 94 8.63 -1.06 -31.09
CA ARG A 94 10.00 -1.00 -31.65
C ARG A 94 10.02 -0.47 -33.10
N ASN A 95 8.93 -0.67 -33.83
CA ASN A 95 8.77 -0.33 -35.24
C ASN A 95 8.37 1.15 -35.43
N GLY A 96 8.24 1.92 -34.35
CA GLY A 96 7.86 3.33 -34.38
C GLY A 96 6.36 3.60 -34.39
N LYS A 97 5.51 2.56 -34.51
CA LYS A 97 4.06 2.68 -34.30
C LYS A 97 3.75 2.86 -32.82
N THR A 98 2.81 3.74 -32.47
CA THR A 98 2.34 3.92 -31.10
C THR A 98 1.04 3.16 -30.91
N MET A 99 0.98 2.31 -29.89
CA MET A 99 -0.25 1.63 -29.50
C MET A 99 -0.91 2.43 -28.38
N HIS A 100 -2.22 2.65 -28.52
CA HIS A 100 -3.03 3.21 -27.44
C HIS A 100 -3.41 2.07 -26.50
N ILE A 101 -3.12 2.26 -25.22
CA ILE A 101 -3.56 1.37 -24.16
C ILE A 101 -4.53 2.16 -23.31
N ILE A 102 -5.76 1.67 -23.25
CA ILE A 102 -6.76 2.13 -22.29
C ILE A 102 -6.64 1.21 -21.09
N PHE A 103 -6.08 1.72 -20.01
CA PHE A 103 -5.97 0.96 -18.78
C PHE A 103 -7.35 0.87 -18.14
N LEU A 104 -7.76 -0.35 -17.77
CA LEU A 104 -8.94 -0.51 -16.93
C LEU A 104 -8.66 0.15 -15.57
N LYS A 105 -9.69 0.68 -14.91
CA LYS A 105 -9.63 1.44 -13.64
C LYS A 105 -8.91 0.70 -12.48
N ASN A 106 -8.58 -0.58 -12.67
CA ASN A 106 -8.00 -1.46 -11.67
C ASN A 106 -6.53 -1.81 -11.88
N GLU A 107 -5.93 -1.48 -13.01
CA GLU A 107 -4.53 -1.79 -13.28
C GLU A 107 -3.57 -0.95 -12.42
N ILE A 108 -2.41 -1.52 -12.13
CA ILE A 108 -1.42 -0.96 -11.20
C ILE A 108 -0.31 -0.32 -12.03
N VAL A 109 -0.22 1.00 -11.93
CA VAL A 109 0.76 1.81 -12.67
C VAL A 109 1.54 2.66 -11.66
N ILE A 110 2.85 2.79 -11.90
CA ILE A 110 3.70 3.72 -11.15
C ILE A 110 3.75 5.02 -11.92
N ASP A 111 3.28 6.10 -11.32
CA ASP A 111 3.33 7.43 -11.93
C ASP A 111 4.58 8.19 -11.54
N PHE A 112 5.25 8.79 -12.51
CA PHE A 112 6.28 9.78 -12.26
C PHE A 112 5.66 11.15 -12.00
N VAL A 113 6.04 11.79 -10.88
CA VAL A 113 5.64 13.16 -10.57
C VAL A 113 6.86 13.98 -10.15
N PRO A 114 7.26 15.00 -10.92
CA PRO A 114 8.25 15.97 -10.48
C PRO A 114 7.60 16.97 -9.51
N TYR A 115 8.20 17.20 -8.35
CA TYR A 115 7.71 18.18 -7.37
C TYR A 115 8.89 18.91 -6.71
N HIS A 116 8.93 20.25 -6.82
CA HIS A 116 10.03 21.11 -6.36
C HIS A 116 11.43 20.59 -6.72
N GLY A 117 11.62 20.20 -7.98
CA GLY A 117 12.91 19.69 -8.47
C GLY A 117 13.26 18.26 -8.02
N LYS A 118 12.48 17.65 -7.12
CA LYS A 118 12.62 16.26 -6.70
C LYS A 118 11.78 15.35 -7.58
N LYS A 119 12.25 14.11 -7.72
CA LYS A 119 11.59 13.04 -8.47
C LYS A 119 10.80 12.18 -7.50
N TYR A 120 9.49 12.06 -7.71
CA TYR A 120 8.65 11.15 -6.95
C TYR A 120 8.04 10.09 -7.85
N PHE A 121 7.83 8.92 -7.27
CA PHE A 121 7.14 7.80 -7.88
C PHE A 121 5.91 7.51 -7.05
N ILE A 122 4.74 7.47 -7.68
CA ILE A 122 3.48 7.27 -6.99
C ILE A 122 2.93 5.89 -7.35
N CYS A 123 2.61 5.10 -6.33
CA CYS A 123 1.89 3.84 -6.50
C CYS A 123 0.77 3.79 -5.45
N ASN A 124 -0.49 3.60 -5.87
CA ASN A 124 -1.67 3.50 -5.00
C ASN A 124 -1.72 4.62 -3.92
N ARG A 125 -1.58 5.88 -4.35
CA ARG A 125 -1.59 7.09 -3.51
C ARG A 125 -0.46 7.17 -2.46
N SER A 126 0.58 6.36 -2.60
CA SER A 126 1.79 6.40 -1.79
C SER A 126 2.93 6.99 -2.61
N TYR A 127 3.69 7.91 -2.02
CA TYR A 127 4.85 8.56 -2.63
C TYR A 127 6.13 7.85 -2.24
N PHE A 128 7.03 7.65 -3.21
CA PHE A 128 8.33 7.01 -3.06
C PHE A 128 9.42 7.85 -3.68
N GLN A 129 10.63 7.79 -3.12
CA GLN A 129 11.80 8.53 -3.62
C GLN A 129 12.46 7.81 -4.79
N THR A 130 12.29 6.50 -4.88
CA THR A 130 12.89 5.68 -5.95
C THR A 130 11.85 4.83 -6.65
N TYR A 131 12.09 4.59 -7.95
CA TYR A 131 11.30 3.66 -8.74
C TYR A 131 11.28 2.25 -8.12
N LYS A 132 12.41 1.81 -7.57
CA LYS A 132 12.56 0.49 -6.95
C LYS A 132 11.61 0.29 -5.77
N GLU A 133 11.49 1.29 -4.90
CA GLU A 133 10.56 1.26 -3.76
C GLU A 133 9.10 1.22 -4.23
N ALA A 134 8.73 2.11 -5.16
CA ALA A 134 7.38 2.15 -5.71
C ALA A 134 7.01 0.83 -6.40
N ARG A 135 7.97 0.23 -7.11
CA ARG A 135 7.82 -1.05 -7.78
C ARG A 135 7.58 -2.19 -6.79
N ILE A 136 8.43 -2.36 -5.78
CA ILE A 136 8.23 -3.39 -4.75
C ILE A 136 6.83 -3.26 -4.12
N TYR A 137 6.39 -2.03 -3.87
CA TYR A 137 5.09 -1.78 -3.31
C TYR A 137 3.94 -2.12 -4.29
N CYS A 138 4.07 -1.77 -5.58
CA CYS A 138 3.13 -2.16 -6.62
C CYS A 138 3.08 -3.69 -6.84
N GLU A 139 4.20 -4.40 -6.74
CA GLU A 139 4.26 -5.87 -6.81
C GLU A 139 3.41 -6.50 -5.69
N LEU A 140 3.44 -5.93 -4.48
CA LEU A 140 2.58 -6.37 -3.38
C LEU A 140 1.10 -6.11 -3.67
N LEU A 141 0.76 -5.04 -4.39
CA LEU A 141 -0.62 -4.76 -4.78
C LEU A 141 -1.14 -5.74 -5.82
N GLU A 142 -0.31 -6.14 -6.79
CA GLU A 142 -0.68 -7.18 -7.75
C GLU A 142 -0.88 -8.51 -7.03
N GLU A 143 0.07 -8.87 -6.17
CA GLU A 143 0.04 -10.12 -5.42
C GLU A 143 -1.20 -10.19 -4.51
N TYR A 144 -1.45 -9.16 -3.70
CA TYR A 144 -2.49 -9.22 -2.66
C TYR A 144 -3.82 -8.53 -3.03
N GLY A 145 -3.86 -7.80 -4.14
CA GLY A 145 -5.01 -6.98 -4.54
C GLY A 145 -6.25 -7.78 -4.95
N SER A 146 -6.07 -9.02 -5.43
CA SER A 146 -7.13 -9.94 -5.85
C SER A 146 -7.79 -10.69 -4.70
N PHE A 147 -7.16 -10.73 -3.52
CA PHE A 147 -7.69 -11.48 -2.38
C PHE A 147 -8.90 -10.76 -1.76
N ARG A 148 -10.06 -11.43 -1.84
CA ARG A 148 -11.37 -10.91 -1.37
C ARG A 148 -12.00 -11.75 -0.25
N PHE A 149 -11.41 -12.90 0.12
CA PHE A 149 -12.05 -13.94 0.93
C PHE A 149 -11.75 -13.90 2.44
N HIS A 150 -11.66 -12.72 3.06
CA HIS A 150 -11.34 -12.62 4.50
C HIS A 150 -12.50 -13.04 5.41
N GLN A 151 -13.75 -12.92 4.95
CA GLN A 151 -14.94 -13.14 5.77
C GLN A 151 -15.09 -14.55 6.32
N ARG A 152 -14.54 -15.57 5.63
CA ARG A 152 -14.57 -16.97 6.09
C ARG A 152 -13.60 -17.26 7.24
N LEU A 153 -12.68 -16.33 7.51
CA LEU A 153 -11.63 -16.46 8.52
C LEU A 153 -11.91 -15.58 9.76
N LEU A 154 -13.13 -15.04 9.86
CA LEU A 154 -13.58 -14.31 11.04
C LEU A 154 -13.77 -15.27 12.22
N GLY A 155 -13.58 -14.77 13.43
CA GLY A 155 -13.83 -15.54 14.64
C GLY A 155 -15.31 -15.83 14.87
N ASN A 156 -15.59 -16.65 15.88
CA ASN A 156 -16.92 -17.18 16.17
C ASN A 156 -17.91 -16.12 16.69
N ASP A 157 -17.42 -15.01 17.26
CA ASP A 157 -18.30 -13.96 17.78
C ASP A 157 -19.05 -13.23 16.65
N LEU A 158 -20.38 -13.27 16.72
CA LEU A 158 -21.27 -12.70 15.71
C LEU A 158 -21.20 -11.16 15.68
N SER A 159 -21.08 -10.53 16.86
CA SER A 159 -21.04 -9.08 16.98
C SER A 159 -19.76 -8.51 16.37
N ALA A 160 -18.61 -9.06 16.72
CA ALA A 160 -17.31 -8.72 16.16
C ALA A 160 -17.25 -8.99 14.66
N SER A 161 -17.87 -10.07 14.18
CA SER A 161 -17.96 -10.37 12.75
C SER A 161 -18.79 -9.34 11.99
N ARG A 162 -19.90 -8.86 12.56
CA ARG A 162 -20.72 -7.79 11.98
C ARG A 162 -19.97 -6.45 11.95
N ILE A 163 -19.29 -6.11 13.04
CA ILE A 163 -18.45 -4.91 13.12
C ILE A 163 -17.37 -4.96 12.04
N TRP A 164 -16.64 -6.08 11.94
CA TRP A 164 -15.60 -6.25 10.94
C TRP A 164 -16.15 -6.05 9.52
N LYS A 165 -17.29 -6.69 9.20
CA LYS A 165 -17.94 -6.56 7.89
C LYS A 165 -18.33 -5.11 7.59
N SER A 166 -18.79 -4.35 8.60
CA SER A 166 -19.12 -2.93 8.47
C SER A 166 -17.87 -2.05 8.26
N VAL A 167 -16.80 -2.32 9.00
CA VAL A 167 -15.57 -1.52 8.95
C VAL A 167 -14.72 -1.81 7.73
N TRP A 168 -14.65 -3.06 7.26
CA TRP A 168 -13.77 -3.51 6.18
C TRP A 168 -14.48 -3.79 4.86
N LYS A 169 -15.79 -3.49 4.78
CA LYS A 169 -16.56 -3.65 3.54
C LYS A 169 -15.83 -3.04 2.36
N ASP A 170 -15.67 -3.82 1.30
CA ASP A 170 -15.04 -3.45 0.03
C ASP A 170 -13.61 -2.88 0.14
N CYS A 171 -12.97 -2.99 1.31
CA CYS A 171 -11.64 -2.46 1.57
C CYS A 171 -10.64 -3.57 1.89
N TYR A 172 -10.06 -4.09 0.81
CA TYR A 172 -9.02 -5.13 0.84
C TYR A 172 -7.63 -4.51 0.73
N TYR A 173 -6.60 -5.32 0.46
CA TYR A 173 -5.21 -4.86 0.48
C TYR A 173 -4.96 -3.60 -0.35
N LYS A 174 -5.47 -3.53 -1.59
CA LYS A 174 -5.35 -2.34 -2.44
C LYS A 174 -5.96 -1.09 -1.79
N CYS A 175 -7.08 -1.22 -1.08
CA CYS A 175 -7.73 -0.11 -0.39
C CYS A 175 -6.94 0.31 0.86
N PHE A 176 -6.68 -0.62 1.79
CA PHE A 176 -6.13 -0.23 3.08
C PHE A 176 -4.64 0.09 3.07
N SER A 177 -3.90 -0.38 2.06
CA SER A 177 -2.48 -0.05 1.91
C SER A 177 -2.25 1.40 1.47
N GLN A 178 -3.26 2.09 0.93
CA GLN A 178 -3.15 3.44 0.40
C GLN A 178 -2.45 4.41 1.36
N SER A 179 -1.63 5.28 0.78
CA SER A 179 -0.91 6.34 1.49
C SER A 179 -0.16 5.78 2.71
N HIS A 180 0.69 4.77 2.46
CA HIS A 180 1.51 4.10 3.48
C HIS A 180 0.68 3.56 4.66
N PHE A 181 -0.39 2.82 4.37
CA PHE A 181 -1.29 2.20 5.34
C PHE A 181 -2.10 3.18 6.22
N LEU A 182 -2.25 4.44 5.81
CA LEU A 182 -3.07 5.41 6.55
C LEU A 182 -4.53 4.93 6.66
N GLU A 183 -5.10 4.39 5.59
CA GLU A 183 -6.47 3.86 5.59
C GLU A 183 -6.62 2.66 6.53
N PHE A 184 -5.60 1.78 6.56
CA PHE A 184 -5.56 0.65 7.49
C PHE A 184 -5.58 1.10 8.96
N LYS A 185 -4.76 2.11 9.33
CA LYS A 185 -4.71 2.68 10.68
C LYS A 185 -6.08 3.23 11.11
N LYS A 186 -6.72 4.01 10.24
CA LYS A 186 -8.07 4.56 10.50
C LYS A 186 -9.10 3.48 10.76
N ARG A 187 -9.08 2.40 9.96
CA ARG A 187 -10.03 1.29 10.11
C ARG A 187 -9.77 0.43 11.35
N ILE A 188 -8.50 0.20 11.72
CA ILE A 188 -8.16 -0.42 13.00
C ILE A 188 -8.78 0.34 14.17
N ILE A 189 -8.60 1.66 14.22
CA ILE A 189 -9.15 2.50 15.30
C ILE A 189 -10.68 2.44 15.29
N LYS A 190 -11.30 2.51 14.11
CA LYS A 190 -12.76 2.40 13.97
C LYS A 190 -13.31 1.06 14.48
N GLU A 191 -12.69 -0.05 14.09
CA GLU A 191 -13.07 -1.39 14.55
C GLU A 191 -12.90 -1.50 16.08
N LEU A 192 -11.78 -1.02 16.61
CA LEU A 192 -11.50 -1.03 18.03
C LEU A 192 -12.55 -0.24 18.83
N CYS A 193 -12.89 0.98 18.41
CA CYS A 193 -13.94 1.78 19.04
C CYS A 193 -15.29 1.06 19.02
N MET A 194 -15.67 0.45 17.89
CA MET A 194 -16.93 -0.28 17.78
C MET A 194 -16.97 -1.51 18.69
N LEU A 195 -15.86 -2.23 18.84
CA LEU A 195 -15.76 -3.37 19.75
C LEU A 195 -15.86 -2.93 21.22
N ARG A 196 -15.19 -1.84 21.61
CA ARG A 196 -15.28 -1.28 22.98
C ARG A 196 -16.70 -0.84 23.34
N ASN A 197 -17.43 -0.30 22.37
CA ASN A 197 -18.83 0.08 22.57
C ASN A 197 -19.75 -1.10 22.89
N LEU A 198 -19.40 -2.34 22.50
CA LEU A 198 -20.20 -3.52 22.87
C LEU A 198 -20.24 -3.74 24.38
N ASP A 199 -19.16 -3.40 25.07
CA ASP A 199 -19.02 -3.52 26.53
C ASP A 199 -19.32 -2.18 27.25
N ASN A 200 -19.98 -1.22 26.59
CA ASN A 200 -20.26 0.14 27.09
C ASN A 200 -19.00 0.89 27.57
N VAL A 201 -17.85 0.57 26.99
CA VAL A 201 -16.58 1.24 27.31
C VAL A 201 -16.42 2.48 26.46
N PHE A 202 -15.90 3.57 27.06
CA PHE A 202 -15.69 4.83 26.35
C PHE A 202 -14.83 4.66 25.07
N PRO A 203 -15.17 5.39 23.98
CA PRO A 203 -14.39 5.38 22.76
C PRO A 203 -12.95 5.81 23.00
N ILE A 204 -12.02 5.10 22.40
CA ILE A 204 -10.59 5.39 22.48
C ILE A 204 -10.23 6.56 21.56
N ARG A 205 -9.38 7.47 22.03
CA ARG A 205 -8.94 8.66 21.28
C ARG A 205 -7.65 8.35 20.53
N TYR A 206 -7.52 8.86 19.32
CA TYR A 206 -6.26 8.76 18.58
C TYR A 206 -5.22 9.71 19.17
N ASN A 207 -4.01 9.19 19.41
CA ASN A 207 -2.86 9.97 19.87
C ASN A 207 -1.68 9.81 18.89
N LYS A 208 -1.19 10.95 18.38
CA LYS A 208 -0.11 11.02 17.39
C LYS A 208 1.25 10.61 17.95
N THR A 209 1.52 10.91 19.22
CA THR A 209 2.74 10.51 19.92
C THR A 209 2.80 9.00 20.07
N LEU A 210 1.68 8.37 20.48
CA LEU A 210 1.54 6.93 20.50
C LEU A 210 1.72 6.32 19.10
N GLU A 211 1.15 6.93 18.05
CA GLU A 211 1.37 6.44 16.68
C GLU A 211 2.86 6.48 16.31
N PHE A 212 3.59 7.53 16.67
CA PHE A 212 5.02 7.62 16.38
C PHE A 212 5.80 6.48 17.04
N ILE A 213 5.50 6.19 18.31
CA ILE A 213 6.11 5.05 19.05
C ILE A 213 5.75 3.73 18.37
N ALA A 214 4.46 3.50 18.09
CA ALA A 214 4.01 2.28 17.44
C ALA A 214 4.65 2.10 16.05
N GLN A 215 4.79 3.18 15.27
CA GLN A 215 5.39 3.15 13.95
C GLN A 215 6.89 2.83 14.02
N HIS A 216 7.60 3.40 15.00
CA HIS A 216 8.99 3.07 15.27
C HIS A 216 9.15 1.57 15.61
N ASN A 217 8.30 1.05 16.48
CA ASN A 217 8.34 -0.35 16.89
C ASN A 217 7.94 -1.31 15.76
N ALA A 218 6.95 -0.94 14.93
CA ALA A 218 6.60 -1.71 13.73
C ALA A 218 7.78 -1.78 12.75
N LEU A 219 8.50 -0.68 12.55
CA LEU A 219 9.70 -0.64 11.71
C LEU A 219 10.83 -1.50 12.28
N ARG A 220 11.08 -1.40 13.58
CA ARG A 220 12.07 -2.22 14.28
C ARG A 220 11.74 -3.72 14.18
N ASN A 221 10.48 -4.08 14.35
CA ASN A 221 10.00 -5.46 14.26
C ASN A 221 10.31 -6.05 12.88
N VAL A 222 9.97 -5.34 11.80
CA VAL A 222 10.22 -5.83 10.45
C VAL A 222 11.72 -5.91 10.12
N ASN A 223 12.51 -4.92 10.55
CA ASN A 223 13.95 -4.88 10.28
C ASN A 223 14.70 -6.03 10.95
N LYS A 224 14.31 -6.39 12.17
CA LYS A 224 14.89 -7.50 12.93
C LYS A 224 14.19 -8.83 12.66
N ASN A 225 13.11 -8.84 11.87
CA ASN A 225 12.23 -9.99 11.62
C ASN A 225 11.86 -10.74 12.92
N LYS A 226 11.64 -9.97 14.00
CA LYS A 226 11.34 -10.48 15.34
C LYS A 226 10.31 -9.55 15.97
N LEU A 227 9.31 -10.12 16.63
CA LEU A 227 8.29 -9.36 17.33
C LEU A 227 8.87 -8.92 18.68
N PHE A 228 9.17 -7.63 18.79
CA PHE A 228 9.38 -6.99 20.07
C PHE A 228 8.04 -6.43 20.51
N VAL A 229 7.65 -6.73 21.76
CA VAL A 229 6.55 -6.05 22.42
C VAL A 229 7.17 -5.27 23.57
N GLU A 230 7.20 -3.95 23.44
CA GLU A 230 7.73 -3.05 24.46
C GLU A 230 6.58 -2.45 25.27
N GLY A 231 6.62 -2.63 26.59
CA GLY A 231 5.58 -2.15 27.48
C GLY A 231 5.68 -2.84 28.83
N THR A 232 5.99 -2.06 29.85
CA THR A 232 5.92 -2.47 31.26
C THR A 232 4.84 -1.62 31.92
N GLU A 233 4.15 -2.18 32.93
CA GLU A 233 3.21 -1.42 33.77
C GLU A 233 3.85 -0.13 34.31
N SER A 234 5.18 -0.12 34.49
CA SER A 234 5.95 1.04 34.94
C SER A 234 6.10 2.19 33.93
N SER A 235 5.91 1.94 32.63
CA SER A 235 6.09 2.98 31.59
C SER A 235 4.82 3.78 31.31
N GLY A 236 3.66 3.33 31.83
CA GLY A 236 2.35 3.91 31.49
C GLY A 236 1.92 3.71 30.03
N ILE A 237 2.77 3.08 29.20
CA ILE A 237 2.50 2.78 27.79
C ILE A 237 2.43 1.28 27.62
N HIS A 238 1.34 0.82 27.04
CA HIS A 238 1.12 -0.59 26.74
C HIS A 238 1.19 -0.83 25.25
N GLU A 239 1.65 -2.02 24.85
CA GLU A 239 1.79 -2.38 23.44
C GLU A 239 1.19 -3.75 23.14
N VAL A 240 0.55 -3.84 21.97
CA VAL A 240 0.14 -5.09 21.35
C VAL A 240 0.70 -5.10 19.93
N ALA A 241 1.42 -6.17 19.58
CA ALA A 241 2.00 -6.30 18.25
C ALA A 241 1.67 -7.66 17.63
N ALA A 242 1.63 -7.70 16.30
CA ALA A 242 1.55 -8.95 15.55
C ALA A 242 2.27 -8.86 14.20
N PHE A 243 2.79 -10.00 13.75
CA PHE A 243 3.08 -10.21 12.34
C PHE A 243 1.89 -10.85 11.63
N ARG A 244 1.57 -10.31 10.46
CA ARG A 244 0.55 -10.88 9.57
C ARG A 244 0.98 -10.86 8.12
N SER A 245 0.43 -11.82 7.38
CA SER A 245 0.40 -11.73 5.94
C SER A 245 -0.43 -10.52 5.53
N PRO A 246 -0.01 -9.74 4.51
CA PRO A 246 -0.74 -8.59 4.02
C PRO A 246 -2.21 -8.86 3.74
N PHE A 247 -2.57 -9.99 3.14
CA PHE A 247 -3.98 -10.30 2.87
C PHE A 247 -4.79 -10.52 4.18
N LEU A 248 -4.19 -11.10 5.22
CA LEU A 248 -4.86 -11.34 6.51
C LEU A 248 -4.84 -10.14 7.46
N ALA A 249 -4.18 -9.04 7.10
CA ALA A 249 -3.96 -7.93 8.00
C ALA A 249 -5.26 -7.34 8.57
N SER A 250 -6.28 -7.20 7.72
CA SER A 250 -7.60 -6.68 8.11
C SER A 250 -8.30 -7.50 9.20
N LEU A 251 -7.96 -8.78 9.38
CA LEU A 251 -8.58 -9.66 10.38
C LEU A 251 -7.95 -9.54 11.76
N GLN A 252 -6.88 -8.75 11.90
CA GLN A 252 -6.05 -8.80 13.10
C GLN A 252 -6.78 -8.34 14.37
N VAL A 253 -7.57 -7.27 14.29
CA VAL A 253 -8.31 -6.74 15.45
C VAL A 253 -9.43 -7.70 15.85
N ASN A 254 -10.24 -8.17 14.90
CA ASN A 254 -11.22 -9.24 15.12
C ASN A 254 -10.60 -10.48 15.79
N LYS A 255 -9.41 -10.91 15.35
CA LYS A 255 -8.70 -12.04 15.95
C LYS A 255 -8.31 -11.75 17.41
N TRP A 256 -7.74 -10.58 17.70
CA TRP A 256 -7.40 -10.20 19.07
C TRP A 256 -8.64 -10.16 19.99
N TYR A 257 -9.76 -9.64 19.49
CA TYR A 257 -11.01 -9.62 20.24
C TYR A 257 -11.56 -11.02 20.54
N ASN A 258 -11.57 -11.91 19.55
CA ASN A 258 -12.01 -13.30 19.78
C ASN A 258 -11.08 -14.04 20.75
N SER A 259 -9.77 -13.81 20.69
CA SER A 259 -8.82 -14.32 21.69
C SER A 259 -9.15 -13.82 23.10
N TYR A 260 -9.44 -12.52 23.24
CA TYR A 260 -9.87 -11.93 24.51
C TYR A 260 -11.15 -12.60 25.05
N LEU A 261 -12.16 -12.83 24.21
CA LEU A 261 -13.42 -13.47 24.65
C LEU A 261 -13.19 -14.89 25.19
N VAL A 262 -12.39 -15.70 24.49
CA VAL A 262 -12.05 -17.07 24.94
C VAL A 262 -11.34 -17.04 26.29
N GLU A 263 -10.42 -16.08 26.48
CA GLU A 263 -9.68 -15.93 27.74
C GLU A 263 -10.57 -15.41 28.89
N LYS A 264 -11.54 -14.54 28.60
CA LYS A 264 -12.51 -14.05 29.61
C LYS A 264 -13.32 -15.20 30.20
N THR A 265 -13.65 -16.22 29.39
CA THR A 265 -14.43 -17.39 29.80
C THR A 265 -13.61 -18.52 30.44
N ASP A 266 -12.30 -18.58 30.21
CA ASP A 266 -11.43 -19.67 30.70
C ASP A 266 -10.52 -19.18 31.84
N ILE A 267 -10.98 -19.41 33.08
CA ILE A 267 -10.30 -19.00 34.33
C ILE A 267 -8.87 -19.57 34.41
N ASN A 268 -8.61 -20.74 33.81
CA ASN A 268 -7.31 -21.41 33.84
C ASN A 268 -6.31 -20.85 32.81
N ARG A 269 -6.78 -20.08 31.82
CA ARG A 269 -5.94 -19.47 30.76
C ARG A 269 -5.48 -18.04 31.05
N LYS A 270 -6.00 -17.39 32.08
CA LYS A 270 -5.65 -16.00 32.45
C LYS A 270 -4.16 -15.77 32.71
N SER A 271 -3.38 -16.82 32.96
CA SER A 271 -1.95 -16.74 33.32
C SER A 271 -0.96 -16.63 32.14
N LYS A 272 -1.40 -16.66 30.87
CA LYS A 272 -0.48 -16.59 29.73
C LYS A 272 0.06 -15.17 29.50
N LYS A 273 1.28 -15.03 28.96
CA LYS A 273 1.89 -13.71 28.70
C LYS A 273 1.20 -12.96 27.54
N GLU A 274 0.72 -13.69 26.53
CA GLU A 274 -0.06 -13.14 25.41
C GLU A 274 -1.43 -12.62 25.87
N SER A 275 -2.05 -13.24 26.88
CA SER A 275 -3.37 -12.83 27.40
C SER A 275 -3.34 -11.47 28.10
N LYS A 276 -2.24 -11.13 28.78
CA LYS A 276 -2.07 -9.80 29.40
C LYS A 276 -2.06 -8.66 28.38
N GLN A 277 -1.56 -8.91 27.17
CA GLN A 277 -1.46 -7.88 26.13
C GLN A 277 -2.83 -7.60 25.51
N PHE A 278 -3.64 -8.63 25.25
CA PHE A 278 -4.96 -8.45 24.63
C PHE A 278 -6.01 -7.89 25.58
N TYR A 279 -5.93 -8.18 26.88
CA TYR A 279 -6.83 -7.60 27.88
C TYR A 279 -6.78 -6.06 27.87
N LEU A 280 -5.59 -5.49 27.68
CA LEU A 280 -5.38 -4.05 27.66
C LEU A 280 -6.12 -3.39 26.49
N LEU A 281 -6.13 -4.00 25.31
CA LEU A 281 -6.78 -3.48 24.09
C LEU A 281 -8.26 -3.08 24.32
N LEU A 282 -8.97 -3.79 25.21
CA LEU A 282 -10.38 -3.56 25.55
C LEU A 282 -10.57 -3.03 26.97
N SER A 283 -9.50 -2.73 27.70
CA SER A 283 -9.58 -2.25 29.08
C SER A 283 -10.28 -0.88 29.13
N PRO A 284 -11.22 -0.67 30.06
CA PRO A 284 -11.83 0.63 30.32
C PRO A 284 -10.83 1.71 30.75
N SER A 285 -9.68 1.31 31.32
CA SER A 285 -8.64 2.24 31.77
C SER A 285 -7.91 2.94 30.63
N ILE A 286 -7.93 2.38 29.43
CA ILE A 286 -7.22 2.92 28.28
C ILE A 286 -8.09 3.96 27.59
N SER A 287 -7.51 5.14 27.35
CA SER A 287 -8.20 6.28 26.78
C SER A 287 -7.64 6.70 25.43
N GLU A 288 -6.38 6.33 25.13
CA GLU A 288 -5.69 6.73 23.91
C GLU A 288 -5.04 5.57 23.16
N VAL A 289 -4.93 5.69 21.84
CA VAL A 289 -4.30 4.70 20.96
C VAL A 289 -3.47 5.32 19.84
N GLY A 290 -2.35 4.69 19.55
CA GLY A 290 -1.55 4.90 18.35
C GLY A 290 -1.38 3.60 17.55
N VAL A 291 -1.40 3.68 16.22
CA VAL A 291 -1.27 2.51 15.33
C VAL A 291 -0.08 2.66 14.39
N GLY A 292 0.88 1.74 14.52
CA GLY A 292 2.06 1.63 13.67
C GLY A 292 1.95 0.44 12.72
N VAL A 293 2.35 0.64 11.46
CA VAL A 293 2.28 -0.40 10.44
C VAL A 293 3.53 -0.34 9.58
N SER A 294 4.22 -1.46 9.44
CA SER A 294 5.37 -1.57 8.55
C SER A 294 5.35 -2.88 7.78
N ILE A 295 5.91 -2.89 6.57
CA ILE A 295 5.98 -4.07 5.72
C ILE A 295 7.42 -4.35 5.31
N TYR A 296 7.85 -5.60 5.42
CA TYR A 296 9.14 -6.06 4.90
C TYR A 296 9.04 -7.52 4.49
N ARG A 297 9.61 -7.88 3.33
CA ARG A 297 9.60 -9.27 2.80
C ARG A 297 8.23 -9.94 2.92
N LYS A 298 7.17 -9.25 2.50
CA LYS A 298 5.78 -9.74 2.52
C LYS A 298 5.22 -10.04 3.92
N LYS A 299 5.85 -9.52 4.99
CA LYS A 299 5.32 -9.57 6.35
C LYS A 299 4.95 -8.18 6.82
N LEU A 300 3.71 -8.01 7.24
CA LEU A 300 3.21 -6.80 7.85
C LEU A 300 3.41 -6.90 9.37
N SER A 301 4.13 -5.95 9.97
CA SER A 301 4.10 -5.72 11.42
C SER A 301 3.01 -4.70 11.72
N ILE A 302 2.10 -5.07 12.61
CA ILE A 302 1.03 -4.23 13.13
C ILE A 302 1.34 -4.03 14.61
N VAL A 303 1.42 -2.78 15.06
CA VAL A 303 1.67 -2.42 16.45
C VAL A 303 0.62 -1.41 16.89
N LEU A 304 -0.02 -1.68 18.03
CA LEU A 304 -0.89 -0.74 18.72
C LEU A 304 -0.22 -0.37 20.04
N THR A 305 -0.15 0.91 20.33
CA THR A 305 0.30 1.44 21.62
C THR A 305 -0.85 2.17 22.30
N PHE A 306 -0.87 2.15 23.63
CA PHE A 306 -1.99 2.61 24.43
C PHE A 306 -1.53 3.36 25.68
N SER A 307 -2.35 4.31 26.15
CA SER A 307 -2.27 4.94 27.46
C SER A 307 -3.65 5.21 28.05
#